data_AF-B1HYN6-F1
#
_entry.id   AF-B1HYN6-F1
#
_cell.length_a   1.000
_cell.length_b   1.000
_cell.length_c   1.000
_cell.angle_alpha   90.00
_cell.angle_beta   90.00
_cell.angle_gamma   90.00
#
_symmetry.space_group_name_H-M   'P 1'
#
loop_
_entity.id
_entity.type
_entity.pdbx_description
1 polymer ?
#
loop_
_entity_poly.entity_id
_entity_poly.type
_entity_poly.pdbx_seq_one_letter_code
_entity_poly.pdbx_strand_id
1 'polypeptide(L)'
;MMNFEENQHLHVGFYDNGFDLEGIFLKVENLDKWCLFFNSTFYNMTMKNNYDLFDTHFGYMVREYEIKEVDLTYEKSSKLFKEFLLEEGLI
;
A
#
# COMPACT_ATOMS: atom_id res chain seq x y z
N MET A 1 9.13 8.17 -14.71
CA MET A 1 9.36 6.97 -13.88
C MET A 1 9.60 7.46 -12.47
N MET A 2 8.79 7.02 -11.49
CA MET A 2 9.06 7.36 -10.10
C MET A 2 10.17 6.45 -9.58
N ASN A 3 11.10 7.03 -8.84
CA ASN A 3 12.10 6.27 -8.09
C ASN A 3 11.69 6.22 -6.62
N PHE A 4 12.00 5.11 -5.97
CA PHE A 4 11.70 4.90 -4.57
C PHE A 4 12.99 4.83 -3.77
N GLU A 5 12.96 5.38 -2.55
CA GLU A 5 14.08 5.29 -1.62
C GLU A 5 14.35 3.81 -1.29
N GLU A 6 15.58 3.33 -1.48
CA GLU A 6 15.94 1.92 -1.30
C GLU A 6 15.78 1.44 0.16
N ASN A 7 15.95 2.36 1.12
CA ASN A 7 16.02 2.04 2.55
C ASN A 7 14.76 2.45 3.34
N GLN A 8 13.76 3.03 2.69
CA GLN A 8 12.54 3.50 3.36
C GLN A 8 11.28 2.86 2.77
N HIS A 9 10.80 1.84 3.48
CA HIS A 9 9.50 1.22 3.24
C HIS A 9 8.80 0.95 4.56
N LEU A 10 7.46 0.88 4.51
CA LEU A 10 6.63 0.63 5.68
C LEU A 10 5.62 -0.47 5.35
N HIS A 11 5.70 -1.59 6.07
CA HIS A 11 4.66 -2.62 6.05
C HIS A 11 3.46 -2.17 6.87
N VAL A 12 2.27 -2.39 6.32
CA VAL A 12 0.98 -2.10 6.98
C VAL A 12 0.09 -3.31 6.88
N GLY A 13 -0.64 -3.60 7.95
CA GLY A 13 -1.44 -4.81 8.06
C GLY A 13 -2.89 -4.54 8.39
N PHE A 14 -3.76 -5.42 7.92
CA PHE A 14 -5.15 -5.55 8.36
C PHE A 14 -5.39 -7.00 8.80
N TYR A 15 -5.59 -7.18 10.11
CA TYR A 15 -5.63 -8.48 10.78
C TYR A 15 -6.97 -8.79 11.49
N ASP A 16 -8.02 -8.03 11.16
CA ASP A 16 -9.33 -8.17 11.80
C ASP A 16 -10.22 -9.18 11.04
N ASN A 17 -11.27 -9.69 11.69
CA ASN A 17 -12.32 -10.51 11.06
C ASN A 17 -11.83 -11.75 10.29
N GLY A 18 -10.68 -12.31 10.68
CA GLY A 18 -10.08 -13.47 10.03
C GLY A 18 -9.26 -13.15 8.76
N PHE A 19 -9.06 -11.87 8.46
CA PHE A 19 -8.13 -11.43 7.44
C PHE A 19 -6.70 -11.42 7.97
N ASP A 20 -5.75 -11.65 7.06
CA ASP A 20 -4.31 -11.50 7.28
C ASP A 20 -3.73 -10.89 6.01
N LEU A 21 -3.92 -9.57 5.86
CA LEU A 21 -3.58 -8.83 4.65
C LEU A 21 -2.48 -7.82 4.95
N GLU A 22 -1.47 -7.76 4.10
CA GLU A 22 -0.39 -6.79 4.19
C GLU A 22 -0.26 -5.97 2.91
N GLY A 23 -0.05 -4.67 3.10
CA GLY A 23 0.34 -3.72 2.07
C GLY A 23 1.71 -3.12 2.40
N ILE A 24 2.34 -2.51 1.40
CA ILE A 24 3.66 -1.90 1.57
C ILE A 24 3.61 -0.48 1.04
N PHE A 25 4.04 0.47 1.87
CA PHE A 25 4.30 1.84 1.44
C PHE A 25 5.77 1.99 1.05
N LEU A 26 6.04 2.47 -0.15
CA LEU A 26 7.38 2.88 -0.57
C LEU A 26 7.46 4.41 -0.63
N LYS A 27 8.56 4.96 -0.11
CA LYS A 27 8.83 6.40 -0.14
C LYS A 27 9.34 6.80 -1.52
N VAL A 28 8.77 7.85 -2.11
CA VAL A 28 9.27 8.41 -3.37
C VAL A 28 10.50 9.28 -3.10
N GLU A 29 11.56 9.10 -3.89
CA GLU A 29 12.80 9.86 -3.74
C GLU A 29 12.57 11.37 -3.82
N ASN A 30 13.20 12.13 -2.91
CA ASN A 30 13.19 13.59 -2.89
C ASN A 30 11.79 14.27 -2.81
N LEU A 31 10.72 13.52 -2.50
CA LEU A 31 9.36 14.05 -2.43
C LEU A 31 8.69 13.66 -1.11
N ASP A 32 7.81 14.53 -0.59
CA ASP A 32 6.89 14.18 0.51
C ASP A 32 5.72 13.33 0.00
N LYS A 33 6.05 12.19 -0.63
CA LYS A 33 5.10 11.26 -1.23
C LYS A 33 5.42 9.82 -0.86
N TRP A 34 4.37 9.05 -0.58
CA TRP A 34 4.42 7.62 -0.36
C TRP A 34 3.41 6.92 -1.26
N CYS A 35 3.80 5.82 -1.88
CA CYS A 35 2.91 5.01 -2.71
C CYS A 35 2.59 3.70 -2.00
N LEU A 36 1.31 3.32 -1.97
CA LEU A 36 0.85 2.06 -1.42
C LEU A 36 0.84 0.98 -2.52
N PHE A 37 1.40 -0.17 -2.18
CA PHE A 37 1.42 -1.36 -3.01
C PHE A 37 0.67 -2.49 -2.32
N PHE A 38 -0.04 -3.29 -3.13
CA PHE A 38 -0.78 -4.44 -2.63
C PHE A 38 -0.71 -5.60 -3.64
N ASN A 39 -0.36 -6.79 -3.14
CA ASN A 39 -0.25 -7.99 -3.96
C ASN A 39 -1.54 -8.82 -3.86
N SER A 40 -2.62 -8.35 -4.51
CA SER A 40 -3.92 -9.05 -4.46
C SER A 40 -3.84 -10.47 -5.03
N THR A 41 -2.91 -10.74 -5.95
CA THR A 41 -2.72 -12.07 -6.54
C THR A 41 -2.20 -13.08 -5.51
N PHE A 42 -1.28 -12.68 -4.63
CA PHE A 42 -0.82 -13.53 -3.53
C PHE A 42 -1.98 -13.97 -2.61
N TYR A 43 -2.94 -13.07 -2.36
CA TYR A 43 -4.13 -13.34 -1.56
C TYR A 43 -5.29 -13.96 -2.34
N ASN A 44 -5.10 -14.27 -3.64
CA ASN A 44 -6.17 -14.75 -4.54
C ASN A 44 -7.41 -13.85 -4.54
N MET A 45 -7.19 -12.54 -4.47
CA MET A 45 -8.21 -11.49 -4.44
C MET A 45 -8.31 -10.74 -5.76
N THR A 46 -9.54 -10.40 -6.14
CA THR A 46 -9.82 -9.58 -7.33
C THR A 46 -10.17 -8.17 -6.89
N MET A 47 -9.37 -7.19 -7.32
CA MET A 47 -9.67 -5.77 -7.11
C MET A 47 -10.75 -5.32 -8.09
N LYS A 48 -11.57 -4.36 -7.67
CA LYS A 48 -12.61 -3.75 -8.49
C LYS A 48 -12.01 -2.88 -9.59
N ASN A 49 -10.94 -2.16 -9.27
CA ASN A 49 -10.23 -1.29 -10.19
C ASN A 49 -9.01 -1.99 -10.79
N ASN A 50 -8.57 -1.51 -11.95
CA ASN A 50 -7.33 -1.94 -12.58
C ASN A 50 -6.19 -1.06 -12.10
N TYR A 51 -5.07 -1.71 -11.76
CA TYR A 51 -3.86 -1.06 -11.30
C TYR A 51 -2.68 -1.58 -12.11
N ASP A 52 -1.67 -0.73 -12.27
CA ASP A 52 -0.43 -1.14 -12.91
C ASP A 52 0.36 -2.03 -11.95
N LEU A 53 0.77 -3.20 -12.46
CA LEU A 53 1.69 -4.07 -11.75
C LEU A 53 3.05 -3.35 -11.68
N PHE A 54 3.53 -3.13 -10.47
CA PHE A 54 4.85 -2.56 -10.24
C PHE A 54 5.92 -3.64 -10.40
N ASP A 55 5.83 -4.69 -9.59
CA ASP A 55 6.62 -5.91 -9.74
C ASP A 55 5.91 -7.11 -9.08
N THR A 56 6.52 -8.29 -9.17
CA THR A 56 5.96 -9.52 -8.61
C THR A 56 6.10 -9.66 -7.10
N HIS A 57 6.91 -8.84 -6.44
CA HIS A 57 7.15 -8.86 -4.99
C HIS A 57 6.15 -7.96 -4.26
N PHE A 58 6.11 -6.67 -4.60
CA PHE A 58 5.21 -5.67 -4.02
C PHE A 58 3.79 -5.73 -4.62
N GLY A 59 3.66 -6.19 -5.86
CA GLY A 59 2.39 -6.28 -6.55
C GLY A 59 2.01 -4.98 -7.25
N TYR A 60 0.78 -4.53 -7.06
CA TYR A 60 0.20 -3.42 -7.81
C TYR A 60 0.37 -2.10 -7.06
N MET A 61 0.68 -1.00 -7.77
CA MET A 61 0.67 0.33 -7.17
C MET A 61 -0.78 0.83 -7.10
N VAL A 62 -1.35 0.90 -5.90
CA VAL A 62 -2.79 1.15 -5.72
C VAL A 62 -3.13 2.57 -5.31
N ARG A 63 -2.24 3.28 -4.59
CA ARG A 63 -2.50 4.66 -4.15
C ARG A 63 -1.20 5.47 -4.08
N GLU A 64 -1.34 6.77 -4.22
CA GLU A 64 -0.30 7.77 -3.94
C GLU A 64 -0.80 8.72 -2.85
N TYR A 65 0.05 9.05 -1.89
CA TYR A 65 -0.29 9.97 -0.81
C TYR A 65 0.80 11.02 -0.64
N GLU A 66 0.41 12.30 -0.65
CA GLU A 66 1.27 13.42 -0.32
C GLU A 66 1.34 13.57 1.21
N ILE A 67 2.24 12.80 1.84
CA ILE A 67 2.40 12.72 3.29
C ILE A 67 3.90 12.85 3.61
N LYS A 68 4.22 13.73 4.55
CA LYS A 68 5.58 13.85 5.10
C LYS A 68 5.91 12.62 5.92
N GLU A 69 7.17 12.22 5.93
CA GLU A 69 7.62 11.04 6.71
C GLU A 69 7.21 11.12 8.19
N VAL A 70 7.40 12.28 8.82
CA VAL A 70 7.01 12.52 10.24
C VAL A 70 5.51 12.33 10.50
N ASP A 71 4.67 12.46 9.48
CA ASP A 71 3.22 12.36 9.58
C ASP A 71 2.70 10.95 9.24
N LEU A 72 3.56 10.03 8.80
CA LEU A 72 3.19 8.66 8.42
C LEU A 72 3.46 7.68 9.56
N THR A 73 2.57 7.67 10.56
CA THR A 73 2.61 6.68 11.65
C THR A 73 2.06 5.33 11.19
N TYR A 74 2.41 4.26 11.93
CA TYR A 74 1.81 2.94 11.71
C TYR A 74 0.28 2.96 11.77
N GLU A 75 -0.30 3.62 12.78
CA GLU A 75 -1.77 3.72 12.91
C GLU A 75 -2.42 4.40 11.69
N LYS A 76 -1.86 5.52 11.25
CA LYS A 76 -2.39 6.27 10.10
C LYS A 76 -2.26 5.47 8.81
N SER A 77 -1.11 4.84 8.60
CA SER A 77 -0.84 4.05 7.39
C SER A 77 -1.68 2.78 7.33
N SER A 78 -1.88 2.08 8.45
CA SER A 78 -2.84 0.95 8.54
C SER A 78 -4.28 1.40 8.32
N LYS A 79 -4.66 2.61 8.76
CA LYS A 79 -5.97 3.19 8.44
C LYS A 79 -6.13 3.44 6.94
N LEU A 80 -5.13 4.04 6.28
CA LEU A 80 -5.16 4.28 4.83
C LEU A 80 -5.24 2.96 4.04
N PHE A 81 -4.52 1.93 4.50
CA PHE A 81 -4.61 0.60 3.90
C PHE A 81 -6.01 -0.01 4.06
N LYS A 82 -6.60 0.07 5.26
CA LYS A 82 -7.97 -0.38 5.50
C LYS A 82 -8.99 0.36 4.63
N GLU A 83 -8.83 1.67 4.45
CA GLU A 83 -9.68 2.48 3.56
C GLU A 83 -9.59 1.97 2.11
N PHE A 84 -8.38 1.72 1.61
CA PHE A 84 -8.18 1.11 0.29
C PHE A 84 -8.88 -0.26 0.17
N LEU A 85 -8.71 -1.14 1.16
CA LEU A 85 -9.32 -2.48 1.13
C LEU A 85 -10.86 -2.40 1.06
N LEU A 86 -11.47 -1.48 1.83
CA LEU A 86 -12.92 -1.23 1.80
C LEU A 86 -13.39 -0.68 0.45
N GLU A 87 -12.64 0.26 -0.13
CA GLU A 87 -12.95 0.86 -1.43
C GLU A 87 -12.94 -0.17 -2.57
N GLU A 88 -12.03 -1.14 -2.50
CA GLU A 88 -11.94 -2.24 -3.45
C GLU A 88 -12.90 -3.40 -3.15
N GLY A 89 -13.58 -3.39 -2.00
CA GLY A 89 -14.48 -4.47 -1.57
C GLY A 89 -13.74 -5.77 -1.21
N LEU A 90 -12.52 -5.64 -0.68
CA LEU A 90 -11.67 -6.76 -0.28
C LEU A 90 -11.91 -7.20 1.17
N ILE A 91 -12.50 -6.32 1.98
CA ILE A 91 -12.88 -6.53 3.38
C ILE A 91 -14.28 -5.96 3.67
#